data_AF-A0A1A9G442-F1
#
_entry.id   AF-A0A1A9G442-F1
#
_cell.length_a   1.000
_cell.length_b   1.000
_cell.length_c   1.000
_cell.angle_alpha   90.00
_cell.angle_beta   90.00
_cell.angle_gamma   90.00
#
_symmetry.space_group_name_H-M   'P 1'
#
loop_
_entity.id
_entity.type
_entity.pdbx_description
1 polymer ?
#
loop_
_entity_poly.entity_id
_entity_poly.type
_entity_poly.pdbx_seq_one_letter_code
_entity_poly.pdbx_strand_id
1 'polypeptide(L)'
;MPAKISANGTVSWHEWETPQEEKDFQLLYAGVLEREAAAREARSPAFAADLRAWAAKAREKAASIDTSPPQGDLFGGTDAD
;
A
#
# COMPACT_ATOMS: atom_id res chain seq x y z
N MET A 1 9.04 -2.41 4.15
CA MET A 1 8.38 -3.70 3.90
C MET A 1 9.26 -4.80 4.48
N PRO A 2 8.74 -5.75 5.27
CA PRO A 2 9.56 -6.79 5.86
C PRO A 2 10.15 -7.67 4.75
N ALA A 3 11.46 -7.92 4.84
CA ALA A 3 12.18 -8.79 3.94
C ALA A 3 12.19 -10.20 4.52
N LYS A 4 11.81 -11.21 3.74
CA LYS A 4 11.98 -12.61 4.10
C LYS A 4 13.32 -13.09 3.53
N ILE A 5 14.21 -13.53 4.41
CA ILE A 5 15.48 -14.14 4.02
C ILE A 5 15.28 -15.65 4.04
N SER A 6 15.31 -16.27 2.86
CA SER A 6 15.24 -17.72 2.71
C SER A 6 16.55 -18.37 3.15
N ALA A 7 16.53 -19.66 3.51
CA ALA A 7 17.72 -20.38 3.98
C ALA A 7 18.87 -20.44 2.96
N ASN A 8 18.58 -20.22 1.67
CA ASN A 8 19.56 -20.11 0.59
C ASN A 8 20.15 -18.70 0.42
N GLY A 9 19.84 -17.75 1.31
CA GLY A 9 20.29 -16.37 1.25
C GLY A 9 19.47 -15.44 0.33
N THR A 10 18.39 -15.94 -0.28
CA THR A 10 17.53 -15.11 -1.13
C THR A 10 16.70 -14.16 -0.27
N VAL A 11 16.75 -12.86 -0.61
CA VAL A 11 15.87 -11.84 -0.03
C VAL A 11 14.65 -11.71 -0.92
N SER A 12 13.49 -12.14 -0.42
CA SER A 12 12.21 -11.79 -1.04
C SER A 12 11.59 -10.63 -0.28
N TRP A 13 11.19 -9.60 -1.01
CA TRP A 13 10.36 -8.53 -0.47
C TRP A 13 8.95 -9.08 -0.33
N HIS A 14 8.25 -8.74 0.76
CA HIS A 14 6.81 -8.97 0.80
C HIS A 14 6.18 -8.14 -0.32
N GLU A 15 5.78 -8.81 -1.39
CA GLU A 15 4.82 -8.30 -2.36
C GLU A 15 3.43 -8.41 -1.71
N TRP A 16 2.58 -7.42 -1.94
CA TRP A 16 1.17 -7.50 -1.53
C TRP A 16 0.53 -8.66 -2.28
N GLU A 17 -0.20 -9.54 -1.59
CA GLU A 17 -0.79 -10.71 -2.25
C GLU A 17 -2.00 -10.30 -3.09
N THR A 18 -2.66 -9.18 -2.75
CA THR A 18 -3.76 -8.60 -3.54
C THR A 18 -3.76 -7.06 -3.58
N PRO A 19 -4.39 -6.45 -4.61
CA PRO A 19 -4.64 -5.00 -4.63
C PRO A 19 -5.43 -4.51 -3.40
N GLN A 20 -6.37 -5.33 -2.90
CA GLN A 20 -7.16 -4.98 -1.71
C GLN A 20 -6.27 -4.86 -0.47
N GLU A 21 -5.33 -5.77 -0.26
CA GLU A 21 -4.38 -5.71 0.85
C GLU A 21 -3.47 -4.47 0.78
N GLU A 22 -2.97 -4.13 -0.42
CA GLU A 22 -2.18 -2.91 -0.59
C GLU A 22 -3.00 -1.69 -0.22
N LYS A 23 -4.26 -1.61 -0.67
CA LYS A 23 -5.15 -0.49 -0.36
C LYS A 23 -5.40 -0.36 1.14
N ASP A 24 -5.70 -1.47 1.82
CA ASP A 24 -5.95 -1.50 3.26
C ASP A 24 -4.71 -1.09 4.06
N PHE A 25 -3.53 -1.55 3.63
CA PHE A 25 -2.28 -1.12 4.24
C PHE A 25 -2.05 0.39 4.07
N GLN A 26 -2.24 0.94 2.87
CA GLN A 26 -2.04 2.37 2.62
C GLN A 26 -2.97 3.24 3.49
N LEU A 27 -4.22 2.82 3.66
CA LEU A 27 -5.18 3.49 4.54
C LEU A 27 -4.76 3.42 6.02
N LEU A 28 -4.34 2.25 6.49
CA LEU A 28 -3.83 2.07 7.85
C LEU A 28 -2.59 2.94 8.08
N TYR A 29 -1.65 2.93 7.13
CA TYR A 29 -0.40 3.68 7.21
C TYR A 29 -0.66 5.19 7.25
N ALA A 30 -1.57 5.71 6.42
CA ALA A 30 -1.99 7.11 6.47
C ALA A 30 -2.52 7.50 7.85
N GLY A 31 -3.37 6.67 8.46
CA GLY A 31 -3.91 6.93 9.81
C GLY A 31 -2.84 6.96 10.90
N VAL A 32 -1.83 6.08 10.81
CA VAL A 32 -0.68 6.09 11.75
C VAL A 32 0.12 7.38 11.61
N LEU A 33 0.41 7.81 10.37
CA LEU A 33 1.17 9.02 10.10
C LEU A 33 0.47 10.28 10.65
N GLU A 34 -0.86 10.38 10.50
CA GLU A 34 -1.63 11.49 11.05
C GLU A 34 -1.62 11.53 12.56
N ARG A 35 -1.79 10.38 13.21
CA ARG A 35 -1.70 10.29 14.67
C ARG A 35 -0.33 10.73 15.17
N GLU A 36 0.74 10.29 14.50
CA GLU A 36 2.10 10.72 14.83
C GLU A 36 2.33 12.20 14.57
N ALA A 37 1.78 12.76 13.48
CA ALA A 37 1.87 14.19 13.20
C ALA A 37 1.21 15.01 14.33
N ALA A 38 -0.01 14.64 14.71
CA ALA A 38 -0.74 15.29 15.81
C ALA A 38 0.04 15.22 17.15
N ALA A 39 0.62 14.06 17.47
CA ALA A 39 1.42 13.89 18.68
C ALA A 39 2.73 14.68 18.68
N ARG A 40 3.20 15.15 17.51
CA ARG A 40 4.50 15.80 17.32
C ARG A 40 4.41 17.29 17.03
N GLU A 41 3.22 17.82 16.79
CA GLU A 41 2.98 19.20 16.35
C GLU A 41 3.76 20.23 17.16
N ALA A 42 3.67 20.17 18.48
CA ALA A 42 4.29 21.17 19.37
C ALA A 42 5.82 21.05 19.47
N ARG A 43 6.37 19.83 19.33
CA ARG A 43 7.80 19.57 19.54
C ARG A 43 8.63 19.52 18.25
N SER A 44 7.99 19.24 17.12
CA SER A 44 8.66 19.04 15.84
C SER A 44 7.72 19.37 14.67
N PRO A 45 7.34 20.66 14.48
CA PRO A 45 6.33 21.05 13.50
C PRO A 45 6.72 20.74 12.05
N ALA A 46 8.01 20.87 11.69
CA ALA A 46 8.49 20.52 10.36
C ALA A 46 8.31 19.01 10.07
N PHE A 47 8.70 18.16 11.02
CA PHE A 47 8.51 16.71 10.87
C PHE A 47 7.03 16.33 10.89
N ALA A 48 6.19 17.01 11.67
CA ALA A 48 4.74 16.83 11.62
C ALA A 48 4.15 17.18 10.25
N ALA A 49 4.68 18.21 9.58
CA ALA A 49 4.30 18.55 8.21
C ALA A 49 4.72 17.46 7.20
N ASP A 50 5.93 16.91 7.34
CA ASP A 50 6.38 15.78 6.51
C ASP A 50 5.47 14.55 6.68
N LEU A 51 5.12 14.21 7.93
CA LEU A 51 4.20 13.11 8.23
C LEU A 51 2.82 13.31 7.58
N ARG A 52 2.28 14.53 7.60
CA ARG A 52 1.01 14.86 6.89
C ARG A 52 1.16 14.72 5.38
N ALA A 53 2.27 15.19 4.82
CA ALA A 53 2.53 15.06 3.39
C ALA A 53 2.64 13.58 2.96
N TRP A 54 3.25 12.74 3.78
CA TRP A 54 3.30 11.29 3.54
C TRP A 54 1.93 10.62 3.70
N ALA A 55 1.12 11.06 4.66
CA ALA A 55 -0.24 10.56 4.83
C ALA A 55 -1.12 10.88 3.61
N ALA A 56 -0.98 12.08 3.04
CA ALA A 56 -1.66 12.47 1.81
C ALA A 56 -1.27 11.57 0.64
N LYS A 57 0.04 11.34 0.44
CA LYS A 57 0.54 10.43 -0.61
C LYS A 57 0.04 8.99 -0.44
N ALA A 58 -0.01 8.49 0.79
CA ALA A 58 -0.55 7.16 1.07
C ALA A 58 -2.05 7.06 0.69
N ARG A 59 -2.84 8.10 0.98
CA ARG A 59 -4.24 8.16 0.54
C ARG A 59 -4.40 8.26 -0.96
N GLU A 60 -3.61 9.08 -1.63
CA GLU A 60 -3.59 9.17 -3.10
C GLU A 60 -3.28 7.81 -3.72
N LYS A 61 -2.28 7.10 -3.18
CA LYS A 61 -1.96 5.75 -3.60
C LYS A 61 -3.13 4.79 -3.36
N ALA A 62 -3.75 4.79 -2.17
CA ALA A 62 -4.91 3.96 -1.87
C ALA A 62 -6.09 4.21 -2.84
N ALA A 63 -6.32 5.47 -3.21
CA ALA A 63 -7.36 5.85 -4.16
C ALA A 63 -7.06 5.39 -5.60
N SER A 64 -5.78 5.26 -5.96
CA SER A 64 -5.36 4.79 -7.29
C SER A 64 -5.43 3.27 -7.48
N ILE A 65 -5.60 2.51 -6.40
CA ILE A 65 -5.63 1.05 -6.46
C ILE A 65 -7.02 0.57 -6.89
N ASP A 66 -7.06 -0.06 -8.06
CA ASP A 66 -8.24 -0.78 -8.54
C ASP A 66 -8.37 -2.11 -7.78
N THR A 67 -9.49 -2.27 -7.08
CA THR A 67 -9.84 -3.49 -6.33
C THR A 67 -10.97 -4.26 -6.99
N SER A 68 -11.34 -3.91 -8.23
CA SER A 68 -12.31 -4.68 -8.98
C SER A 68 -11.79 -6.12 -9.19
N PRO A 69 -12.66 -7.14 -9.12
CA PRO A 69 -12.27 -8.49 -9.45
C PRO A 69 -11.70 -8.51 -10.87
N PRO A 70 -10.68 -9.35 -11.16
CA PRO A 70 -10.27 -9.59 -12.53
C PRO A 70 -11.51 -10.00 -13.30
N GLN A 71 -11.91 -9.23 -14.31
CA GLN A 71 -12.97 -9.66 -15.19
C GLN A 71 -12.42 -10.87 -15.94
N GLY A 72 -12.89 -12.06 -15.55
CA GLY A 72 -12.57 -13.29 -16.29
C GLY A 72 -12.96 -13.08 -17.74
N ASP A 73 -12.10 -13.52 -18.66
CA ASP A 73 -12.41 -13.50 -20.09
C ASP A 73 -13.72 -14.28 -20.32
N LEU A 74 -14.83 -13.55 -20.50
CA LEU A 74 -16.17 -14.13 -20.63
C LEU A 74 -16.37 -14.85 -21.96
N PHE A 75 -15.42 -14.73 -22.89
CA PHE A 75 -15.46 -15.29 -24.22
C PHE A 75 -14.26 -16.19 -24.47
N GLY A 76 -13.94 -17.05 -23.49
CA GLY A 76 -12.84 -17.99 -23.54
C GLY A 76 -12.53 -18.44 -24.95
N GLY A 77 -11.32 -18.11 -25.42
CA GLY A 77 -10.86 -18.40 -26.77
C GLY A 77 -10.97 -19.90 -27.06
N THR A 78 -12.08 -20.30 -27.66
CA THR A 78 -12.21 -21.51 -28.43
C THR A 78 -12.23 -21.12 -29.91
N ASP A 79 -11.11 -20.59 -30.37
CA ASP A 79 -10.75 -20.78 -31.78
C ASP A 79 -10.12 -22.18 -31.87
N ALA A 80 -10.99 -23.18 -31.80
CA ALA A 80 -10.73 -24.50 -32.34
C ALA A 80 -11.34 -24.52 -33.74
N ASP A 81 -10.53 -24.14 -34.73
CA ASP A 81 -10.51 -24.75 -36.07
C ASP A 81 -9.18 -24.44 -36.79
#